data_AF-A0A352XV03-F1
#
_entry.id   AF-A0A352XV03-F1
#
_cell.length_a   1.000
_cell.length_b   1.000
_cell.length_c   1.000
_cell.angle_alpha   90.00
_cell.angle_beta   90.00
_cell.angle_gamma   90.00
#
_symmetry.space_group_name_H-M   'P 1'
#
loop_
_entity.id
_entity.type
_entity.pdbx_description
1 polymer ?
#
loop_
_entity_poly.entity_id
_entity_poly.type
_entity_poly.pdbx_seq_one_letter_code
_entity_poly.pdbx_strand_id
1 'polypeptide(L)'
;MLHKGKLHAALQLKKGQFSMYDGSFSEQLQAYRHVLETLYQRYPSSKHLEDQLPPEGSRLSAGARPSIEFDRWLVSVDRTGANGTPPVNPFGREFANHEQARQWAECIEGITTLAVDGSQLQPWRDASIPVALIQVGFFANPHAHGRPYTKDVKLEVLSPEEIMEEAKSESGDPDSYPYSEMQVTLRRHMLEVETLCNQMEQYGHARRAGEPAHSPVVFFDGSLVVSFALTMPSPYRERYIASAVALLRTSEEQRVPLIGFVNTSYA
;
A
#
# COMPACT_ATOMS: atom_id res chain seq x y z
N MET A 1 7.91 -16.55 -6.20
CA MET A 1 9.20 -16.88 -6.85
C MET A 1 9.83 -15.57 -7.29
N LEU A 2 11.02 -15.23 -6.79
CA LEU A 2 11.68 -13.95 -7.10
C LEU A 2 12.32 -13.99 -8.50
N HIS A 3 12.05 -12.96 -9.32
CA HIS A 3 12.60 -12.87 -10.67
C HIS A 3 14.06 -12.40 -10.65
N LYS A 4 15.01 -13.34 -10.64
CA LYS A 4 16.46 -13.08 -10.50
C LYS A 4 16.99 -11.97 -11.42
N GLY A 5 16.56 -11.93 -12.67
CA GLY A 5 16.98 -10.90 -13.63
C GLY A 5 16.52 -9.49 -13.24
N LYS A 6 15.25 -9.34 -12.84
CA LYS A 6 14.68 -8.06 -12.39
C LYS A 6 15.30 -7.60 -11.08
N LEU A 7 15.56 -8.53 -10.16
CA LEU A 7 16.26 -8.24 -8.90
C LEU A 7 17.68 -7.72 -9.14
N HIS A 8 18.45 -8.39 -10.02
CA HIS A 8 19.81 -7.96 -10.33
C HIS A 8 19.79 -6.56 -10.97
N ALA A 9 18.88 -6.30 -11.90
CA ALA A 9 18.74 -4.98 -12.52
C ALA A 9 18.42 -3.89 -11.49
N ALA A 10 17.49 -4.16 -10.56
CA ALA A 10 17.12 -3.22 -9.50
C ALA A 10 18.29 -2.91 -8.54
N LEU A 11 19.07 -3.93 -8.14
CA LEU A 11 20.27 -3.74 -7.32
C LEU A 11 21.36 -2.93 -8.04
N GLN A 12 21.59 -3.20 -9.33
CA GLN A 12 22.58 -2.46 -10.12
C GLN A 12 22.20 -0.99 -10.29
N LEU A 13 20.91 -0.69 -10.47
CA LEU A 13 20.43 0.68 -10.58
C LEU A 13 20.75 1.51 -9.33
N LYS A 14 20.76 0.89 -8.14
CA LYS A 14 21.00 1.55 -6.85
C LYS A 14 22.41 1.36 -6.28
N LYS A 15 23.33 0.78 -7.05
CA LYS A 15 24.71 0.51 -6.62
C LYS A 15 25.42 1.75 -6.03
N GLY A 16 25.21 2.92 -6.63
CA GLY A 16 25.80 4.18 -6.16
C GLY A 16 25.31 4.58 -4.77
N GLN A 17 24.00 4.44 -4.50
CA GLN A 17 23.40 4.78 -3.20
C GLN A 17 23.94 3.88 -2.08
N PHE A 18 24.05 2.58 -2.33
CA PHE A 18 24.64 1.65 -1.35
C PHE A 18 26.11 1.95 -1.06
N SER A 19 26.89 2.36 -2.07
CA SER A 19 28.31 2.68 -1.89
C SER A 19 28.53 3.95 -1.05
N MET A 20 27.64 4.94 -1.18
CA MET A 20 27.70 6.18 -0.40
C MET A 20 27.35 5.97 1.07
N TYR A 21 26.35 5.12 1.34
CA TYR A 21 25.89 4.82 2.69
C TYR A 21 26.97 4.11 3.55
N ASP A 22 27.77 3.23 2.94
CA ASP A 22 28.89 2.58 3.64
C ASP A 22 29.93 3.60 4.15
N GLY A 23 30.08 4.74 3.46
CA GLY A 23 30.96 5.83 3.87
C GLY A 23 30.46 6.63 5.09
N SER A 24 29.15 6.86 5.21
CA SER A 24 28.59 7.75 6.26
C SER A 24 28.60 7.15 7.66
N PHE A 25 28.53 5.82 7.79
CA PHE A 25 28.59 5.15 9.09
C PHE A 25 29.96 5.27 9.77
N SER A 26 31.03 5.37 8.99
CA SER A 26 32.37 5.63 9.52
C SER A 26 32.44 6.99 10.23
N GLU A 27 31.78 8.00 9.69
CA GLU A 27 31.73 9.35 10.27
C GLU A 27 30.82 9.40 11.51
N GLN A 28 29.64 8.77 11.45
CA GLN A 28 28.74 8.67 12.60
C GLN A 28 29.39 7.92 13.78
N LEU A 29 30.08 6.80 13.52
CA LEU A 29 30.79 6.05 14.56
C LEU A 29 31.88 6.89 15.22
N GLN A 30 32.61 7.71 14.46
CA GLN A 30 33.60 8.65 15.02
C GLN A 30 32.93 9.73 15.87
N ALA A 31 31.78 10.27 15.43
CA ALA A 31 31.02 11.25 16.18
C ALA A 31 30.46 10.67 17.50
N TYR A 32 29.87 9.47 17.47
CA TYR A 32 29.39 8.78 18.68
C TYR A 32 30.53 8.51 19.66
N ARG A 33 31.68 8.03 19.19
CA ARG A 33 32.87 7.84 20.04
C ARG A 33 33.30 9.12 20.71
N HIS A 34 33.39 10.22 19.95
CA HIS A 34 33.76 11.52 20.50
C HIS A 34 32.76 12.04 21.54
N VAL A 35 31.46 11.90 21.28
CA VAL A 35 30.41 12.30 22.23
C VAL A 35 30.45 11.45 23.50
N LEU A 36 30.65 10.13 23.38
CA LEU A 36 30.76 9.23 24.54
C LEU A 36 32.00 9.54 25.38
N GLU A 37 33.14 9.82 24.72
CA GLU A 37 34.39 10.23 25.36
C GLU A 37 34.28 11.58 26.09
N THR A 38 33.36 12.46 25.69
CA THR A 38 33.20 13.81 26.26
C THR A 38 31.93 13.98 27.10
N LEU A 39 31.04 13.00 27.14
CA LEU A 39 29.74 13.03 27.83
C LEU A 39 29.86 13.44 29.31
N TYR A 40 30.89 12.94 29.99
CA TYR A 40 31.17 13.21 31.41
C TYR A 40 31.43 14.69 31.71
N GLN A 41 31.85 15.47 30.71
CA GLN A 41 32.11 16.90 30.85
C GLN A 41 30.81 17.70 30.97
N ARG A 42 29.72 17.19 30.39
CA ARG A 42 28.43 17.89 30.29
C ARG A 42 27.39 17.37 31.27
N TYR A 43 27.45 16.10 31.65
CA TYR A 43 26.53 15.48 32.60
C TYR A 43 27.32 14.75 33.70
N PRO A 44 27.53 15.37 34.86
CA PRO A 44 28.35 14.80 35.92
C PRO A 44 27.64 13.67 36.70
N SER A 45 26.33 13.50 36.52
CA SER A 45 25.56 12.40 37.10
C SER A 45 24.32 12.06 36.26
N SER A 46 23.86 10.80 36.35
CA SER A 46 22.67 10.29 35.66
C SER A 46 21.38 11.03 36.03
N LYS A 47 21.25 11.47 37.29
CA LYS A 47 20.10 12.23 37.78
C LYS A 47 19.92 13.57 37.04
N HIS A 48 21.02 14.21 36.66
CA HIS A 48 20.99 15.48 35.93
C HIS A 48 20.49 15.34 34.48
N LEU A 49 20.58 14.13 33.92
CA LEU A 49 20.11 13.79 32.57
C LEU A 49 18.59 13.55 32.57
N GLU A 50 18.08 12.85 33.59
CA GLU A 50 16.65 12.52 33.75
C GLU A 50 15.79 13.77 33.96
N ASP A 51 16.30 14.76 34.69
CA ASP A 51 15.60 16.03 34.99
C ASP A 51 15.32 16.90 33.75
N GLN A 52 15.80 16.53 32.56
CA GLN A 52 15.66 17.30 31.31
C GLN A 52 14.68 16.72 30.28
N LEU A 53 14.01 15.60 30.58
CA LEU A 53 13.08 14.97 29.63
C LEU A 53 11.64 15.51 29.78
N PRO A 54 10.98 15.93 28.68
CA PRO A 54 9.61 16.44 28.74
C PRO A 54 8.56 15.31 28.85
N PRO A 55 7.38 15.58 29.47
CA PRO A 55 6.28 14.62 29.58
C PRO A 55 5.29 14.68 28.38
N GLU A 56 4.65 13.55 28.07
CA GLU A 56 3.77 13.34 26.90
C GLU A 56 2.27 13.66 27.14
N GLY A 57 1.51 14.09 26.10
CA GLY A 57 0.03 14.08 26.17
C GLY A 57 -0.84 14.95 25.22
N SER A 58 -0.84 14.64 23.92
CA SER A 58 -1.95 14.61 22.90
C SER A 58 -3.00 15.74 22.63
N ARG A 59 -3.48 15.78 21.36
CA ARG A 59 -4.68 16.46 20.77
C ARG A 59 -5.29 15.58 19.65
N LEU A 60 -6.62 15.60 19.37
CA LEU A 60 -7.29 15.72 18.03
C LEU A 60 -8.79 15.28 17.96
N SER A 61 -9.50 15.73 16.90
CA SER A 61 -10.92 15.53 16.49
C SER A 61 -11.01 15.59 14.94
N ALA A 62 -12.01 15.13 14.19
CA ALA A 62 -12.94 13.98 14.22
C ALA A 62 -13.61 13.89 12.83
N GLY A 63 -13.02 13.10 11.91
CA GLY A 63 -13.75 12.31 10.91
C GLY A 63 -14.30 12.94 9.62
N ALA A 64 -14.61 12.04 8.69
CA ALA A 64 -15.11 12.29 7.34
C ALA A 64 -16.66 12.37 7.29
N ARG A 65 -17.18 12.90 6.18
CA ARG A 65 -18.62 13.13 5.94
C ARG A 65 -19.22 12.11 4.95
N PRO A 66 -20.55 11.88 4.97
CA PRO A 66 -21.21 10.80 4.22
C PRO A 66 -21.27 11.01 2.70
N SER A 67 -21.49 9.92 1.95
CA SER A 67 -21.63 9.89 0.48
C SER A 67 -23.08 9.69 0.03
N ILE A 68 -23.33 9.79 -1.28
CA ILE A 68 -24.68 9.71 -1.87
C ILE A 68 -25.34 8.32 -1.79
N GLU A 69 -24.55 7.25 -1.67
CA GLU A 69 -25.04 5.89 -1.43
C GLU A 69 -25.63 5.74 -0.03
N PHE A 70 -25.05 6.45 0.94
CA PHE A 70 -25.59 6.56 2.29
C PHE A 70 -26.95 7.28 2.29
N ASP A 71 -27.09 8.34 1.48
CA ASP A 71 -28.36 9.05 1.33
C ASP A 71 -29.46 8.17 0.73
N ARG A 72 -29.12 7.35 -0.28
CA ARG A 72 -30.08 6.40 -0.89
C ARG A 72 -30.50 5.30 0.07
N TRP A 73 -29.58 4.81 0.91
CA TRP A 73 -29.90 3.86 1.97
C TRP A 73 -30.80 4.48 3.05
N LEU A 74 -30.51 5.70 3.50
CA LEU A 74 -31.35 6.41 4.48
C LEU A 74 -32.83 6.48 4.06
N VAL A 75 -33.09 6.81 2.79
CA VAL A 75 -34.46 6.85 2.23
C VAL A 75 -35.16 5.48 2.29
N SER A 76 -34.40 4.38 2.26
CA SER A 76 -34.96 3.03 2.36
C SER A 76 -35.25 2.59 3.80
N VAL A 77 -34.47 3.06 4.78
CA VAL A 77 -34.61 2.72 6.21
C VAL A 77 -35.87 3.35 6.81
N ASP A 78 -36.21 4.59 6.44
CA ASP A 78 -37.41 5.30 6.92
C ASP A 78 -38.73 4.63 6.51
N ARG A 79 -38.70 3.76 5.49
CA ARG A 79 -39.91 3.12 4.95
C ARG A 79 -40.27 1.79 5.61
N THR A 80 -39.31 1.12 6.25
CA THR A 80 -39.51 -0.26 6.73
C THR A 80 -39.58 -0.39 8.25
N GLY A 81 -39.29 0.65 9.02
CA GLY A 81 -39.38 0.64 10.50
C GLY A 81 -38.49 -0.40 11.19
N ALA A 82 -37.62 -1.08 10.44
CA ALA A 82 -36.73 -2.12 10.91
C ALA A 82 -35.36 -1.51 11.20
N ASN A 83 -34.81 -1.83 12.37
CA ASN A 83 -33.45 -1.49 12.79
C ASN A 83 -32.48 -1.57 11.61
N GLY A 84 -31.95 -0.41 11.22
CA GLY A 84 -31.24 -0.18 9.96
C GLY A 84 -30.07 -1.13 9.78
N THR A 85 -30.30 -2.22 9.05
CA THR A 85 -29.23 -3.08 8.57
C THR A 85 -28.53 -2.32 7.45
N PRO A 86 -27.19 -2.25 7.42
CA PRO A 86 -26.47 -1.63 6.32
C PRO A 86 -26.90 -2.26 4.98
N PRO A 87 -26.79 -1.56 3.85
CA PRO A 87 -27.26 -2.06 2.57
C PRO A 87 -26.46 -3.31 2.19
N VAL A 88 -27.05 -4.49 2.42
CA VAL A 88 -26.53 -5.77 1.95
C VAL A 88 -27.19 -6.04 0.60
N ASN A 89 -26.39 -6.12 -0.46
CA ASN A 89 -26.83 -6.66 -1.74
C ASN A 89 -26.49 -8.16 -1.74
N PRO A 90 -27.44 -9.06 -1.37
CA PRO A 90 -27.14 -10.48 -1.29
C PRO A 90 -26.80 -11.00 -2.68
N PHE A 91 -25.79 -11.87 -2.75
CA PHE A 91 -25.51 -12.63 -3.95
C PHE A 91 -26.68 -13.61 -4.18
N GLY A 92 -27.60 -13.27 -5.08
CA GLY A 92 -28.87 -13.97 -5.31
C GLY A 92 -28.74 -15.34 -6.00
N ARG A 93 -27.62 -16.04 -5.83
CA ARG A 93 -27.35 -17.37 -6.40
C ARG A 93 -26.87 -18.30 -5.30
N GLU A 94 -27.42 -19.51 -5.30
CA GLU A 94 -26.95 -20.61 -4.48
C GLU A 94 -26.46 -21.72 -5.40
N PHE A 95 -25.37 -22.39 -5.02
CA PHE A 95 -24.81 -23.52 -5.77
C PHE A 95 -24.85 -24.76 -4.90
N ALA A 96 -25.48 -25.83 -5.39
CA ALA A 96 -25.52 -27.11 -4.69
C ALA A 96 -24.17 -27.83 -4.73
N ASN A 97 -23.30 -27.48 -5.68
CA ASN A 97 -21.97 -28.07 -5.86
C ASN A 97 -21.01 -27.15 -6.62
N HIS A 98 -19.72 -27.52 -6.66
CA HIS A 98 -18.68 -26.78 -7.36
C HIS A 98 -18.87 -26.70 -8.88
N GLU A 99 -19.54 -27.67 -9.49
CA GLU A 99 -19.79 -27.68 -10.93
C GLU A 99 -20.75 -26.55 -11.34
N GLN A 100 -21.86 -26.40 -10.59
CA GLN A 100 -22.79 -25.28 -10.78
C GLN A 100 -22.12 -23.93 -10.57
N ALA A 101 -21.25 -23.81 -9.56
CA ALA A 101 -20.48 -22.59 -9.32
C ALA A 101 -19.54 -22.25 -10.48
N ARG A 102 -18.87 -23.27 -11.06
CA ARG A 102 -17.99 -23.10 -12.23
C ARG A 102 -18.76 -22.74 -13.49
N GLN A 103 -19.90 -23.40 -13.72
CA GLN A 103 -20.76 -23.09 -14.85
C GLN A 103 -21.31 -21.66 -14.76
N TRP A 104 -21.69 -21.21 -13.56
CA TRP A 104 -22.06 -19.81 -13.36
C TRP A 104 -20.88 -18.87 -13.62
N ALA A 105 -19.66 -19.23 -13.24
CA ALA A 105 -18.49 -18.40 -13.46
C ALA A 105 -18.20 -18.13 -14.95
N GLU A 106 -18.74 -18.93 -15.88
CA GLU A 106 -18.70 -18.65 -17.32
C GLU A 106 -19.39 -17.32 -17.69
N CYS A 107 -20.18 -16.72 -16.79
CA CYS A 107 -20.74 -15.37 -17.01
C CYS A 107 -19.69 -14.27 -17.21
N ILE A 108 -18.41 -14.52 -16.89
CA ILE A 108 -17.30 -13.60 -17.15
C ILE A 108 -16.65 -13.81 -18.52
N GLU A 109 -17.15 -14.72 -19.36
CA GLU A 109 -16.58 -14.98 -20.69
C GLU A 109 -16.47 -13.68 -21.50
N GLY A 110 -15.28 -13.43 -22.06
CA GLY A 110 -14.96 -12.23 -22.81
C GLY A 110 -14.77 -10.95 -21.98
N ILE A 111 -14.99 -10.99 -20.66
CA ILE A 111 -14.74 -9.86 -19.76
C ILE A 111 -13.32 -10.01 -19.22
N THR A 112 -12.45 -9.03 -19.50
CA THR A 112 -11.09 -9.08 -18.95
C THR A 112 -11.12 -8.77 -17.45
N THR A 113 -10.56 -9.65 -16.61
CA THR A 113 -10.33 -9.34 -15.20
C THR A 113 -8.86 -9.01 -14.97
N LEU A 114 -8.59 -7.95 -14.21
CA LEU A 114 -7.26 -7.55 -13.81
C LEU A 114 -7.18 -7.50 -12.29
N ALA A 115 -6.14 -8.07 -11.70
CA ALA A 115 -5.82 -7.92 -10.28
C ALA A 115 -4.34 -7.61 -10.11
N VAL A 116 -4.00 -6.83 -9.09
CA VAL A 116 -2.61 -6.70 -8.63
C VAL A 116 -2.53 -6.92 -7.13
N ASP A 117 -1.43 -7.52 -6.72
CA ASP A 117 -1.11 -7.81 -5.32
C ASP A 117 0.41 -7.65 -5.15
N GLY A 118 0.81 -7.22 -3.96
CA GLY A 118 2.19 -6.92 -3.64
C GLY A 118 2.67 -7.63 -2.38
N SER A 119 3.96 -7.89 -2.37
CA SER A 119 4.68 -8.48 -1.26
C SER A 119 5.93 -7.66 -0.99
N GLN A 120 6.43 -7.75 0.23
CA GLN A 120 7.63 -7.01 0.63
C GLN A 120 8.51 -7.83 1.59
N LEU A 121 9.80 -7.54 1.56
CA LEU A 121 10.76 -7.90 2.60
C LEU A 121 11.16 -6.61 3.31
N GLN A 122 10.97 -6.60 4.63
CA GLN A 122 11.37 -5.49 5.47
C GLN A 122 12.91 -5.42 5.60
N PRO A 123 13.47 -4.25 5.93
CA PRO A 123 14.89 -4.13 6.19
C PRO A 123 15.29 -4.99 7.38
N TRP A 124 16.23 -5.91 7.14
CA TRP A 124 16.70 -6.81 8.17
C TRP A 124 17.73 -6.12 9.07
N ARG A 125 17.43 -6.08 10.37
CA ARG A 125 18.25 -5.46 11.43
C ARG A 125 19.67 -6.01 11.55
N ASP A 126 19.90 -7.27 11.17
CA ASP A 126 21.22 -7.91 11.29
C ASP A 126 22.07 -7.76 10.01
N ALA A 127 21.53 -7.13 8.97
CA ALA A 127 22.27 -6.87 7.74
C ALA A 127 23.14 -5.62 7.90
N SER A 128 24.40 -5.68 7.44
CA SER A 128 25.33 -4.54 7.48
C SER A 128 24.86 -3.34 6.65
N ILE A 129 24.03 -3.59 5.62
CA ILE A 129 23.38 -2.57 4.82
C ILE A 129 21.88 -2.88 4.85
N PRO A 130 21.04 -1.98 5.37
CA PRO A 130 19.61 -2.18 5.44
C PRO A 130 19.02 -2.02 4.04
N VAL A 131 18.30 -3.05 3.59
CA VAL A 131 17.70 -3.11 2.25
C VAL A 131 16.30 -3.65 2.39
N ALA A 132 15.34 -2.97 1.77
CA ALA A 132 13.99 -3.50 1.60
C ALA A 132 13.76 -3.92 0.14
N LEU A 133 12.85 -4.88 -0.06
CA LEU A 133 12.47 -5.36 -1.38
C LEU A 133 10.96 -5.34 -1.49
N ILE A 134 10.44 -4.79 -2.58
CA ILE A 134 9.03 -4.77 -2.93
C ILE A 134 8.86 -5.52 -4.25
N GLN A 135 7.83 -6.36 -4.32
CA GLN A 135 7.42 -7.00 -5.56
C GLN A 135 5.91 -6.88 -5.70
N VAL A 136 5.45 -6.25 -6.78
CA VAL A 136 4.04 -6.13 -7.15
C VAL A 136 3.79 -6.93 -8.41
N GLY A 137 2.94 -7.95 -8.31
CA GLY A 137 2.51 -8.75 -9.45
C GLY A 137 1.15 -8.32 -9.94
N PHE A 138 0.94 -8.35 -11.25
CA PHE A 138 -0.40 -8.24 -11.82
C PHE A 138 -0.74 -9.46 -12.69
N PHE A 139 -2.03 -9.75 -12.76
CA PHE A 139 -2.59 -10.80 -13.58
C PHE A 139 -3.80 -10.27 -14.32
N ALA A 140 -3.76 -10.33 -15.64
CA ALA A 140 -4.85 -9.92 -16.51
C ALA A 140 -5.31 -11.11 -17.34
N ASN A 141 -6.57 -11.51 -17.20
CA ASN A 141 -7.15 -12.62 -17.93
C ASN A 141 -8.33 -12.14 -18.77
N PRO A 142 -8.26 -12.22 -20.11
CA PRO A 142 -9.37 -11.86 -20.98
C PRO A 142 -10.59 -12.78 -20.88
N HIS A 143 -10.45 -13.96 -20.27
CA HIS A 143 -11.48 -15.00 -20.19
C HIS A 143 -12.12 -15.32 -21.55
N ALA A 144 -11.30 -15.32 -22.60
CA ALA A 144 -11.73 -15.55 -23.98
C ALA A 144 -10.91 -16.67 -24.61
N HIS A 145 -11.58 -17.55 -25.35
CA HIS A 145 -10.93 -18.69 -26.00
C HIS A 145 -9.80 -18.23 -26.92
N GLY A 146 -8.64 -18.88 -26.82
CA GLY A 146 -7.46 -18.58 -27.65
C GLY A 146 -6.73 -17.27 -27.31
N ARG A 147 -7.19 -16.48 -26.34
CA ARG A 147 -6.46 -15.29 -25.85
C ARG A 147 -5.63 -15.65 -24.61
N PRO A 148 -4.30 -15.45 -24.62
CA PRO A 148 -3.48 -15.73 -23.45
C PRO A 148 -3.77 -14.75 -22.32
N TYR A 149 -3.58 -15.20 -21.08
CA TYR A 149 -3.50 -14.28 -19.94
C TYR A 149 -2.13 -13.60 -19.91
N THR A 150 -2.10 -12.40 -19.33
CA THR A 150 -0.87 -11.67 -19.03
C THR A 150 -0.56 -11.79 -17.54
N LYS A 151 0.67 -12.14 -17.22
CA LYS A 151 1.20 -12.10 -15.86
C LYS A 151 2.56 -11.45 -15.89
N ASP A 152 2.75 -10.40 -15.10
CA ASP A 152 4.06 -9.80 -14.93
C ASP A 152 4.23 -9.24 -13.51
N VAL A 153 5.48 -8.91 -13.17
CA VAL A 153 5.84 -8.34 -11.87
C VAL A 153 6.69 -7.08 -12.03
N LYS A 154 6.44 -6.10 -11.19
CA LYS A 154 7.36 -5.00 -10.92
C LYS A 154 8.12 -5.30 -9.64
N LEU A 155 9.41 -5.01 -9.64
CA LEU A 155 10.29 -5.24 -8.51
C LEU A 155 11.07 -3.97 -8.23
N GLU A 156 11.08 -3.57 -6.96
CA GLU A 156 11.75 -2.37 -6.48
C GLU A 156 12.59 -2.71 -5.25
N VAL A 157 13.88 -2.37 -5.30
CA VAL A 157 14.78 -2.44 -4.15
C VAL A 157 14.80 -1.06 -3.53
N LEU A 158 14.66 -0.93 -2.21
CA LEU A 158 14.82 0.34 -1.52
C LEU A 158 16.18 0.41 -0.84
N SER A 159 16.89 1.51 -1.10
CA SER A 159 18.16 1.84 -0.46
C SER A 159 17.94 2.34 0.96
N PRO A 160 18.98 2.38 1.81
CA PRO A 160 18.88 2.87 3.18
C PRO A 160 18.21 4.24 3.29
N GLU A 161 18.60 5.20 2.45
CA GLU A 161 18.04 6.56 2.44
C GLU A 161 16.53 6.57 2.17
N GLU A 162 16.05 5.65 1.33
CA GLU A 162 14.62 5.54 0.96
C GLU A 162 13.78 4.75 1.96
N ILE A 163 14.41 4.13 2.95
CA ILE A 163 13.72 3.47 4.07
C ILE A 163 13.96 4.18 5.40
N MET A 164 14.68 5.30 5.41
CA MET A 164 14.88 6.10 6.61
C MET A 164 13.58 6.80 7.01
N GLU A 165 13.25 6.73 8.30
CA GLU A 165 12.04 7.32 8.84
C GLU A 165 11.96 8.83 8.56
N GLU A 166 10.95 9.23 7.78
CA GLU A 166 10.74 10.64 7.40
C GLU A 166 9.96 11.43 8.45
N ALA A 167 9.13 10.75 9.24
CA ALA A 167 8.41 11.38 10.34
C ALA A 167 9.36 11.49 11.52
N LYS A 168 9.56 12.71 12.04
CA LYS A 168 10.31 12.90 13.28
C LYS A 168 9.58 12.17 14.39
N SER A 169 10.20 11.14 14.98
CA SER A 169 9.75 10.63 16.27
C SER A 169 9.89 11.77 17.28
N GLU A 170 8.80 12.12 17.98
CA GLU A 170 8.89 13.07 19.11
C GLU A 170 9.71 12.45 20.25
N SER A 171 9.81 11.13 20.29
CA SER A 171 10.78 10.36 21.08
C SER A 171 12.09 10.21 20.31
N GLY A 172 12.98 11.18 20.49
CA GLY A 172 14.38 11.09 20.05
C GLY A 172 15.15 10.10 20.91
N ASP A 173 14.87 8.81 20.80
CA ASP A 173 15.79 7.77 21.25
C ASP A 173 16.90 7.62 20.19
N PRO A 174 18.14 8.05 20.47
CA PRO A 174 19.25 7.95 19.52
C PRO A 174 19.65 6.49 19.20
N ASP A 175 19.12 5.50 19.92
CA ASP A 175 19.30 4.07 19.66
C ASP A 175 18.12 3.43 18.89
N SER A 176 17.10 4.21 18.53
CA SER A 176 15.98 3.70 17.72
C SER A 176 16.45 3.31 16.31
N TYR A 177 16.05 2.13 15.85
CA TYR A 177 16.35 1.63 14.52
C TYR A 177 15.75 2.59 13.46
N PRO A 178 16.56 3.33 12.69
CA PRO A 178 16.09 4.51 11.96
C PRO A 178 15.33 4.17 10.67
N TYR A 179 15.09 2.88 10.39
CA TYR A 179 14.44 2.43 9.17
C TYR A 179 12.97 2.09 9.39
N SER A 180 12.12 2.70 8.58
CA SER A 180 10.68 2.66 8.70
C SER A 180 10.07 1.52 7.89
N GLU A 181 9.57 0.50 8.60
CA GLU A 181 8.71 -0.53 8.00
C GLU A 181 7.42 0.06 7.39
N MET A 182 6.95 1.20 7.91
CA MET A 182 5.80 1.92 7.39
C MET A 182 6.11 2.52 6.00
N GLN A 183 7.31 3.04 5.79
CA GLN A 183 7.73 3.58 4.48
C GLN A 183 7.79 2.49 3.42
N VAL A 184 8.31 1.30 3.75
CA VAL A 184 8.31 0.14 2.85
C VAL A 184 6.87 -0.28 2.52
N THR A 185 6.02 -0.35 3.54
CA THR A 185 4.60 -0.73 3.39
C THR A 185 3.83 0.26 2.52
N LEU A 186 4.05 1.56 2.75
CA LEU A 186 3.46 2.62 1.94
C LEU A 186 3.95 2.55 0.50
N ARG A 187 5.26 2.35 0.28
CA ARG A 187 5.81 2.26 -1.08
C ARG A 187 5.27 1.05 -1.82
N ARG A 188 5.09 -0.10 -1.15
CA ARG A 188 4.41 -1.26 -1.75
C ARG A 188 3.00 -0.89 -2.19
N HIS A 189 2.20 -0.31 -1.31
CA HIS A 189 0.83 0.12 -1.62
C HIS A 189 0.80 1.10 -2.80
N MET A 190 1.70 2.10 -2.81
CA MET A 190 1.81 3.04 -3.92
C MET A 190 2.15 2.33 -5.23
N LEU A 191 3.07 1.36 -5.22
CA LEU A 191 3.45 0.61 -6.41
C LEU A 191 2.31 -0.29 -6.94
N GLU A 192 1.47 -0.83 -6.05
CA GLU A 192 0.23 -1.54 -6.43
C GLU A 192 -0.72 -0.59 -7.15
N VAL A 193 -1.00 0.57 -6.55
CA VAL A 193 -1.85 1.61 -7.14
C VAL A 193 -1.32 2.08 -8.48
N GLU A 194 -0.02 2.42 -8.56
CA GLU A 194 0.63 2.82 -9.80
C GLU A 194 0.49 1.73 -10.88
N THR A 195 0.61 0.46 -10.50
CA THR A 195 0.46 -0.66 -11.44
C THR A 195 -0.97 -0.79 -11.93
N LEU A 196 -1.96 -0.65 -11.05
CA LEU A 196 -3.38 -0.61 -11.42
C LEU A 196 -3.69 0.53 -12.37
N CYS A 197 -3.26 1.76 -12.06
CA CYS A 197 -3.46 2.93 -12.92
C CYS A 197 -2.87 2.72 -14.32
N ASN A 198 -1.61 2.29 -14.39
CA ASN A 198 -0.94 2.01 -15.66
C ASN A 198 -1.68 0.94 -16.48
N GLN A 199 -2.17 -0.13 -15.84
CA GLN A 199 -2.93 -1.16 -16.54
C GLN A 199 -4.30 -0.65 -17.00
N MET A 200 -5.02 0.13 -16.18
CA MET A 200 -6.29 0.75 -16.56
C MET A 200 -6.14 1.64 -17.78
N GLU A 201 -5.09 2.47 -17.83
CA GLU A 201 -4.78 3.30 -18.99
C GLU A 201 -4.44 2.46 -20.23
N GLN A 202 -3.59 1.44 -20.09
CA GLN A 202 -3.23 0.56 -21.21
C GLN A 202 -4.46 -0.12 -21.82
N TYR A 203 -5.34 -0.69 -20.98
CA TYR A 203 -6.56 -1.34 -21.45
C TYR A 203 -7.61 -0.32 -21.93
N GLY A 204 -7.73 0.84 -21.30
CA GLY A 204 -8.62 1.92 -21.71
C GLY A 204 -8.28 2.43 -23.11
N HIS A 205 -7.00 2.68 -23.39
CA HIS A 205 -6.52 3.10 -24.70
C HIS A 205 -6.59 2.01 -25.77
N ALA A 206 -6.44 0.74 -25.39
CA ALA A 206 -6.49 -0.39 -26.31
C ALA A 206 -7.92 -0.89 -26.59
N ARG A 207 -8.94 -0.33 -25.91
CA ARG A 207 -10.34 -0.79 -26.00
C ARG A 207 -10.86 -0.71 -27.43
N ARG A 208 -11.39 -1.84 -27.94
CA ARG A 208 -11.89 -1.94 -29.31
C ARG A 208 -13.41 -1.79 -29.38
N ALA A 209 -13.89 -1.33 -30.53
CA ALA A 209 -15.32 -1.35 -30.84
C ALA A 209 -15.85 -2.80 -30.78
N GLY A 210 -16.86 -3.03 -29.93
CA GLY A 210 -17.46 -4.35 -29.71
C GLY A 210 -16.98 -5.09 -28.45
N GLU A 211 -15.98 -4.59 -27.74
CA GLU A 211 -15.64 -5.13 -26.41
C GLU A 211 -16.68 -4.72 -25.36
N PRO A 212 -16.93 -5.55 -24.33
CA PRO A 212 -17.89 -5.24 -23.28
C PRO A 212 -17.57 -3.89 -22.62
N ALA A 213 -18.58 -3.04 -22.43
CA ALA A 213 -18.41 -1.71 -21.84
C ALA A 213 -17.78 -1.72 -20.44
N HIS A 214 -17.96 -2.81 -19.70
CA HIS A 214 -17.42 -3.01 -18.35
C HIS A 214 -16.07 -3.73 -18.32
N SER A 215 -15.44 -3.99 -19.47
CA SER A 215 -14.14 -4.66 -19.57
C SER A 215 -13.01 -3.63 -19.75
N PRO A 216 -11.88 -3.75 -19.01
CA PRO A 216 -11.63 -4.73 -17.97
C PRO A 216 -12.38 -4.41 -16.67
N VAL A 217 -12.60 -5.41 -15.81
CA VAL A 217 -12.97 -5.25 -14.40
C VAL A 217 -11.71 -5.40 -13.56
N VAL A 218 -11.44 -4.41 -12.72
CA VAL A 218 -10.20 -4.30 -11.95
C VAL A 218 -10.46 -4.57 -10.48
N PHE A 219 -9.69 -5.47 -9.90
CA PHE A 219 -9.71 -5.82 -8.49
C PHE A 219 -8.51 -5.20 -7.78
N PHE A 220 -8.80 -4.41 -6.76
CA PHE A 220 -7.83 -3.86 -5.81
C PHE A 220 -7.88 -4.68 -4.52
N ASP A 221 -6.77 -5.27 -4.10
CA ASP A 221 -6.68 -6.01 -2.83
C ASP A 221 -6.60 -5.02 -1.66
N GLY A 222 -7.76 -4.65 -1.15
CA GLY A 222 -7.92 -3.64 -0.12
C GLY A 222 -9.27 -2.96 -0.17
N SER A 223 -9.58 -2.24 0.92
CA SER A 223 -10.76 -1.39 0.98
C SER A 223 -10.52 -0.09 0.20
N LEU A 224 -11.52 0.36 -0.55
CA LEU A 224 -11.53 1.71 -1.11
C LEU A 224 -11.78 2.78 -0.02
N VAL A 225 -12.17 2.36 1.19
CA VAL A 225 -12.23 3.23 2.36
C VAL A 225 -10.85 3.33 2.99
N VAL A 226 -10.33 4.55 3.04
CA VAL A 226 -8.96 4.91 3.46
C VAL A 226 -8.84 4.96 5.01
N SER A 227 -9.38 3.97 5.72
CA SER A 227 -9.53 3.98 7.19
C SER A 227 -8.20 4.09 7.95
N PHE A 228 -7.13 3.50 7.41
CA PHE A 228 -5.79 3.55 8.01
C PHE A 228 -5.13 4.93 7.94
N ALA A 229 -5.61 5.84 7.09
CA ALA A 229 -5.05 7.19 7.01
C ALA A 229 -5.11 7.92 8.36
N LEU A 230 -6.11 7.64 9.20
CA LEU A 230 -6.30 8.34 10.47
C LEU A 230 -5.19 8.06 11.50
N THR A 231 -4.54 6.90 11.40
CA THR A 231 -3.46 6.49 12.31
C THR A 231 -2.07 6.76 11.74
N MET A 232 -1.97 7.16 10.47
CA MET A 232 -0.69 7.46 9.82
C MET A 232 -0.22 8.88 10.13
N PRO A 233 1.06 9.09 10.49
CA PRO A 233 1.65 10.42 10.58
C PRO A 233 1.85 11.03 9.18
N SER A 234 2.02 12.36 9.13
CA SER A 234 2.56 13.03 7.92
C SER A 234 4.05 12.71 7.81
N PRO A 235 4.62 12.51 6.60
CA PRO A 235 3.99 12.64 5.27
C PRO A 235 3.28 11.38 4.74
N TYR A 236 3.37 10.25 5.46
CA TYR A 236 2.85 8.96 4.98
C TYR A 236 1.35 9.00 4.67
N ARG A 237 0.57 9.63 5.55
CA ARG A 237 -0.88 9.81 5.37
C ARG A 237 -1.23 10.53 4.07
N GLU A 238 -0.51 11.60 3.74
CA GLU A 238 -0.78 12.42 2.55
C GLU A 238 -0.53 11.61 1.28
N ARG A 239 0.57 10.86 1.24
CA ARG A 239 0.91 9.98 0.11
C ARG A 239 -0.09 8.83 -0.05
N TYR A 240 -0.51 8.21 1.06
CA TYR A 240 -1.53 7.15 1.06
C TYR A 240 -2.89 7.64 0.55
N ILE A 241 -3.34 8.82 0.99
CA ILE A 241 -4.57 9.43 0.49
C ILE A 241 -4.42 9.79 -0.99
N ALA A 242 -3.29 10.38 -1.37
CA ALA A 242 -3.05 10.78 -2.76
C ALA A 242 -3.06 9.58 -3.71
N SER A 243 -2.49 8.43 -3.33
CA SER A 243 -2.54 7.20 -4.13
C SER A 243 -3.98 6.68 -4.26
N ALA A 244 -4.74 6.61 -3.16
CA ALA A 244 -6.15 6.20 -3.22
C ALA A 244 -7.00 7.12 -4.13
N VAL A 245 -6.79 8.43 -4.06
CA VAL A 245 -7.46 9.41 -4.93
C VAL A 245 -7.07 9.22 -6.39
N ALA A 246 -5.78 9.01 -6.67
CA ALA A 246 -5.30 8.75 -8.03
C ALA A 246 -5.94 7.49 -8.62
N LEU A 247 -6.03 6.41 -7.84
CA LEU A 247 -6.67 5.16 -8.27
C LEU A 247 -8.14 5.37 -8.70
N LEU A 248 -8.91 6.08 -7.88
CA LEU A 248 -10.32 6.37 -8.16
C LEU A 248 -10.49 7.27 -9.39
N ARG A 249 -9.64 8.30 -9.53
CA ARG A 249 -9.65 9.18 -10.71
C ARG A 249 -9.32 8.43 -11.99
N THR A 250 -8.28 7.59 -12.00
CA THR A 250 -7.94 6.81 -13.18
C THR A 250 -9.08 5.86 -13.58
N SER A 251 -9.75 5.23 -12.59
CA SER A 251 -10.94 4.39 -12.85
C SER A 251 -12.07 5.20 -13.49
N GLU A 252 -12.35 6.41 -13.00
CA GLU A 252 -13.36 7.31 -13.55
C GLU A 252 -13.01 7.76 -14.98
N GLU A 253 -11.80 8.26 -15.19
CA GLU A 253 -11.30 8.79 -16.47
C GLU A 253 -11.29 7.72 -17.57
N GLN A 254 -10.79 6.53 -17.24
CA GLN A 254 -10.71 5.40 -18.19
C GLN A 254 -12.03 4.65 -18.35
N ARG A 255 -13.05 4.97 -17.53
CA ARG A 255 -14.32 4.24 -17.45
C ARG A 255 -14.07 2.74 -17.26
N VAL A 256 -13.19 2.42 -16.30
CA VAL A 256 -12.81 1.06 -15.96
C VAL A 256 -13.37 0.73 -14.57
N PRO A 257 -14.30 -0.23 -14.43
CA PRO A 257 -14.82 -0.63 -13.12
C PRO A 257 -13.72 -1.08 -12.17
N LEU A 258 -13.69 -0.47 -10.99
CA LEU A 258 -12.77 -0.79 -9.89
C LEU A 258 -13.54 -1.39 -8.71
N ILE A 259 -13.08 -2.54 -8.23
CA ILE A 259 -13.67 -3.27 -7.11
C ILE A 259 -12.61 -3.38 -6.02
N GLY A 260 -12.89 -2.81 -4.84
CA GLY A 260 -12.13 -3.11 -3.63
C GLY A 260 -12.52 -4.50 -3.11
N PHE A 261 -11.56 -5.39 -2.96
CA PHE A 261 -11.75 -6.73 -2.45
C PHE A 261 -11.05 -6.86 -1.10
N VAL A 262 -11.76 -7.36 -0.09
CA VAL A 262 -11.20 -7.66 1.22
C VAL A 262 -11.63 -9.07 1.63
N ASN A 263 -10.66 -9.96 1.83
CA ASN A 263 -10.93 -11.34 2.25
C ASN A 263 -11.41 -11.43 3.71
N THR A 264 -11.16 -10.40 4.53
CA THR A 264 -11.61 -10.32 5.92
C THR A 264 -11.88 -8.87 6.27
N SER A 265 -13.03 -8.62 6.89
CA SER A 265 -13.42 -7.30 7.39
C SER A 265 -13.94 -7.45 8.82
N TYR A 266 -13.56 -6.53 9.70
CA TYR A 266 -14.06 -6.44 11.08
C TYR A 266 -15.13 -5.35 11.24
N ALA A 267 -15.69 -4.87 10.12
CA ALA A 267 -16.78 -3.88 10.09
C ALA A 267 -18.08 -4.40 10.71
#